data_AF-A0A955R1L2-F1
#
_entry.id   AF-A0A955R1L2-F1
#
_cell.length_a   1.000
_cell.length_b   1.000
_cell.length_c   1.000
_cell.angle_alpha   90.00
_cell.angle_beta   90.00
_cell.angle_gamma   90.00
#
_symmetry.space_group_name_H-M   'P 1'
#
loop_
_entity.id
_entity.type
_entity.pdbx_description
1 polymer ?
#
loop_
_entity_poly.entity_id
_entity_poly.type
_entity_poly.pdbx_seq_one_letter_code
_entity_poly.pdbx_strand_id
1 'polypeptide(L)'
;MDTLIMVVILTAVGFVSGKIAEKMHYTSIREREQKTLKLPVTTTRRPLGVGPGNVRMELVSGSVVISVDYFKMMLAGLQNIFGGHVTAYESLIDRARREAILRMKEQKPFALQIFNVRIETTSISKGTGSGAVGSVEVLAYGTALLKAG
;
A
#
# COMPACT_ATOMS: atom_id res chain seq x y z
N MET A 1 -2.02 -25.58 -32.99
CA MET A 1 -1.43 -24.23 -33.11
C MET A 1 -2.36 -23.19 -32.47
N ASP A 2 -3.65 -23.24 -32.74
CA ASP A 2 -4.63 -22.24 -32.27
C ASP A 2 -4.77 -22.14 -30.75
N THR A 3 -4.75 -23.27 -30.03
CA THR A 3 -4.80 -23.28 -28.55
C THR A 3 -3.58 -22.60 -27.93
N LEU A 4 -2.39 -22.79 -28.52
CA LEU A 4 -1.15 -22.17 -28.03
C LEU A 4 -1.19 -20.65 -28.25
N ILE A 5 -1.65 -20.23 -29.43
CA ILE A 5 -1.81 -18.81 -29.76
C ILE A 5 -2.81 -18.15 -28.79
N MET A 6 -3.94 -18.80 -28.51
CA MET A 6 -4.93 -18.31 -27.54
C MET A 6 -4.34 -18.13 -26.14
N VAL A 7 -3.57 -19.10 -25.64
CA VAL A 7 -2.93 -19.03 -24.32
C VAL A 7 -1.92 -17.89 -24.25
N VAL A 8 -1.12 -17.70 -25.30
CA VAL A 8 -0.13 -16.61 -25.38
C VAL A 8 -0.84 -15.25 -25.37
N ILE A 9 -1.91 -15.10 -26.14
CA ILE A 9 -2.69 -13.85 -26.20
C ILE A 9 -3.30 -13.52 -24.84
N LEU A 10 -3.97 -14.48 -24.19
CA LEU A 10 -4.59 -14.26 -22.88
C LEU A 10 -3.55 -13.89 -21.81
N THR A 11 -2.37 -14.53 -21.87
CA THR A 11 -1.26 -14.23 -20.96
C THR A 11 -0.70 -12.83 -21.20
N ALA A 12 -0.52 -12.44 -22.47
CA ALA A 12 -0.05 -11.11 -22.83
C ALA A 12 -1.04 -10.02 -22.39
N VAL A 13 -2.34 -10.22 -22.61
CA VAL A 13 -3.39 -9.29 -22.18
C VAL A 13 -3.40 -9.14 -20.67
N GLY A 14 -3.34 -10.24 -19.90
CA GLY A 14 -3.27 -10.21 -18.44
C GLY A 14 -2.02 -9.49 -17.91
N PHE A 15 -0.87 -9.72 -18.54
CA PHE A 15 0.37 -9.05 -18.14
C PHE A 15 0.35 -7.54 -18.41
N VAL A 16 -0.16 -7.14 -19.58
CA VAL A 16 -0.23 -5.73 -19.98
C VAL A 16 -1.26 -5.00 -19.11
N SER A 17 -2.44 -5.57 -18.89
CA SER A 17 -3.46 -4.96 -18.04
C SER A 17 -2.99 -4.78 -16.59
N GLY A 18 -2.33 -5.79 -16.02
CA GLY A 18 -1.73 -5.72 -14.68
C GLY A 18 -0.69 -4.61 -14.56
N LYS A 19 0.22 -4.49 -15.55
CA LYS A 19 1.20 -3.39 -15.57
C LYS A 19 0.56 -2.01 -15.69
N ILE A 20 -0.48 -1.87 -16.50
CA ILE A 20 -1.20 -0.59 -16.64
C ILE A 20 -1.89 -0.23 -15.32
N ALA A 21 -2.60 -1.18 -14.70
CA ALA A 21 -3.28 -0.96 -13.42
C ALA A 21 -2.30 -0.57 -12.31
N GLU A 22 -1.15 -1.25 -12.22
CA GLU A 22 -0.10 -0.89 -11.25
C GLU A 22 0.46 0.51 -11.49
N LYS A 23 0.75 0.86 -12.75
CA LYS A 23 1.25 2.19 -13.11
C LYS A 23 0.23 3.28 -12.75
N MET A 24 -1.05 3.07 -13.09
CA MET A 24 -2.13 3.99 -12.76
C MET A 24 -2.28 4.18 -11.26
N HIS A 25 -2.20 3.08 -10.49
CA HIS A 25 -2.26 3.14 -9.02
C HIS A 25 -1.08 3.95 -8.45
N TYR A 26 0.13 3.74 -8.94
CA TYR A 26 1.29 4.54 -8.54
C TYR A 26 1.13 6.04 -8.85
N THR A 27 0.57 6.38 -10.02
CA THR A 27 0.28 7.78 -10.35
C THR A 27 -0.72 8.38 -9.37
N SER A 28 -1.81 7.67 -9.07
CA SER A 28 -2.80 8.12 -8.07
C SER A 28 -2.20 8.31 -6.67
N ILE A 29 -1.32 7.40 -6.24
CA ILE A 29 -0.61 7.50 -4.95
C ILE A 29 0.22 8.78 -4.94
N ARG A 30 1.04 9.03 -5.97
CA ARG A 30 1.92 10.21 -6.05
C ARG A 30 1.14 11.52 -6.01
N GLU A 31 0.02 11.60 -6.73
CA GLU A 31 -0.84 12.77 -6.72
C GLU A 31 -1.41 13.06 -5.33
N ARG A 32 -1.83 12.02 -4.60
CA ARG A 32 -2.39 12.15 -3.24
C ARG A 32 -1.31 12.39 -2.19
N GLU A 33 -0.11 11.84 -2.36
CA GLU A 33 1.07 12.16 -1.55
C GLU A 33 1.36 13.66 -1.65
N GLN A 34 1.37 14.21 -2.88
CA GLN A 34 1.57 15.65 -3.12
C GLN A 34 0.50 16.51 -2.44
N LYS A 35 -0.78 16.13 -2.55
CA LYS A 35 -1.90 16.86 -1.91
C LYS A 35 -1.79 16.85 -0.38
N THR A 36 -1.22 15.81 0.21
CA THR A 36 -1.13 15.62 1.66
C THR A 36 0.25 15.93 2.26
N LEU A 37 1.16 16.57 1.51
CA LEU A 37 2.50 16.95 1.97
C LEU A 37 2.48 17.88 3.18
N LYS A 38 1.46 18.73 3.30
CA LYS A 38 1.34 19.71 4.39
C LYS A 38 0.89 19.11 5.72
N LEU A 39 0.46 17.85 5.73
CA LEU A 39 0.03 17.16 6.94
C LEU A 39 1.20 16.35 7.52
N PRO A 40 1.87 16.84 8.58
CA PRO A 40 2.99 16.12 9.19
C PRO A 40 2.52 14.82 9.83
N VAL A 41 3.27 13.75 9.58
CA VAL A 41 3.03 12.42 10.13
C VAL A 41 4.29 11.95 10.84
N THR A 42 4.17 11.56 12.11
CA THR A 42 5.32 11.13 12.93
C THR A 42 5.02 9.84 13.68
N THR A 43 6.06 9.03 13.89
CA THR A 43 6.01 7.81 14.69
C THR A 43 6.22 8.08 16.19
N THR A 44 6.59 9.32 16.55
CA THR A 44 6.83 9.73 17.94
C THR A 44 5.55 9.65 18.76
N ARG A 45 5.67 9.18 20.01
CA ARG A 45 4.53 9.02 20.93
C ARG A 45 3.85 10.35 21.28
N ARG A 46 4.59 11.46 21.24
CA ARG A 46 4.10 12.80 21.54
C ARG A 46 4.02 13.64 20.26
N PRO A 47 3.05 14.55 20.18
CA PRO A 47 2.95 15.48 19.07
C PRO A 47 4.11 16.50 19.10
N LEU A 48 4.59 16.90 17.93
CA LEU A 48 5.68 17.85 17.79
C LEU A 48 5.15 19.29 17.86
N GLY A 49 5.85 20.17 18.58
CA GLY A 49 5.57 21.62 18.59
C GLY A 49 4.24 22.03 19.20
N VAL A 50 3.60 21.19 20.02
CA VAL A 50 2.33 21.53 20.68
C VAL A 50 2.57 22.16 22.03
N GLY A 51 2.29 23.46 22.13
CA GLY A 51 2.17 24.18 23.41
C GLY A 51 0.81 23.94 24.08
N PRO A 52 0.61 24.42 25.32
CA PRO A 52 -0.68 24.35 25.98
C PRO A 52 -1.74 25.12 25.18
N GLY A 53 -2.76 24.43 24.70
CA GLY A 53 -3.86 24.99 23.94
C GLY A 53 -5.02 24.01 23.84
N ASN A 54 -6.21 24.50 23.48
CA ASN A 54 -7.37 23.64 23.29
C ASN A 54 -7.19 22.82 22.00
N VAL A 55 -6.82 21.55 22.17
CA VAL A 55 -6.63 20.58 21.10
C VAL A 55 -7.49 19.35 21.37
N ARG A 56 -8.02 18.76 20.30
CA ARG A 56 -8.71 17.46 20.34
C ARG A 56 -7.83 16.40 19.71
N MET A 57 -7.87 15.20 20.26
CA MET A 57 -7.13 14.05 19.75
C MET A 57 -8.11 12.97 19.33
N GLU A 58 -7.99 12.49 18.11
CA GLU A 58 -8.85 11.44 17.56
C GLU A 58 -8.01 10.34 16.93
N LEU A 59 -8.41 9.08 17.10
CA LEU A 59 -7.78 7.96 16.40
C LEU A 59 -8.09 8.07 14.91
N VAL A 60 -7.06 7.90 14.08
CA VAL A 60 -7.21 7.75 12.64
C VAL A 60 -6.57 6.46 12.17
N SER A 61 -7.14 5.87 11.13
CA SER A 61 -6.68 4.64 10.51
C SER A 61 -6.99 4.60 9.02
N GLY A 62 -6.22 3.79 8.30
CA GLY A 62 -6.42 3.50 6.89
C GLY A 62 -5.91 2.10 6.59
N SER A 63 -6.70 1.31 5.87
CA SER A 63 -6.32 -0.04 5.47
C SER A 63 -6.44 -0.23 3.97
N VAL A 64 -5.63 -1.16 3.46
CA VAL A 64 -5.68 -1.60 2.07
C VAL A 64 -5.32 -3.08 2.00
N VAL A 65 -6.00 -3.80 1.10
CA VAL A 65 -5.62 -5.14 0.68
C VAL A 65 -5.21 -5.09 -0.78
N ILE A 66 -4.00 -5.55 -1.07
CA ILE A 66 -3.49 -5.63 -2.45
C ILE A 66 -3.10 -7.07 -2.74
N SER A 67 -3.67 -7.62 -3.81
CA SER A 67 -3.30 -8.94 -4.33
C SER A 67 -2.10 -8.84 -5.29
N VAL A 68 -1.26 -9.87 -5.29
CA VAL A 68 -0.20 -10.03 -6.30
C VAL A 68 -0.85 -10.49 -7.59
N ASP A 69 -0.46 -9.90 -8.71
CA ASP A 69 -0.82 -10.43 -10.03
C ASP A 69 -0.29 -11.87 -10.18
N TYR A 70 -1.19 -12.81 -10.44
CA TYR A 70 -0.88 -14.23 -10.64
C TYR A 70 0.22 -14.45 -11.70
N PHE A 71 0.26 -13.60 -12.74
CA PHE A 71 1.29 -13.64 -13.78
C PHE A 71 2.68 -13.21 -13.30
N LYS A 72 2.77 -12.29 -12.33
CA LYS A 72 4.05 -11.94 -11.71
C LYS A 72 4.57 -13.06 -10.83
N MET A 73 3.67 -13.81 -10.20
CA MET A 73 4.04 -15.01 -9.43
C MET A 73 4.57 -16.12 -10.34
N MET A 74 3.96 -16.32 -11.50
CA MET A 74 4.46 -17.26 -12.51
C MET A 74 5.86 -16.87 -13.02
N LEU A 75 6.11 -15.58 -13.27
CA LEU A 75 7.44 -15.06 -13.66
C LEU A 75 8.45 -15.11 -12.50
N ALA A 76 8.03 -14.89 -11.25
CA ALA A 76 8.88 -15.04 -10.07
C ALA A 76 9.33 -16.50 -9.88
N GLY A 77 8.48 -17.47 -10.21
CA GLY A 77 8.86 -18.89 -10.27
C GLY A 77 9.99 -19.17 -11.27
N LEU A 78 10.05 -18.42 -12.38
CA LEU A 78 11.17 -18.48 -13.34
C LEU A 78 12.42 -17.79 -12.78
N GLN A 79 12.27 -16.71 -12.02
CA GLN A 79 13.37 -16.01 -11.35
C GLN A 79 14.01 -16.82 -10.21
N ASN A 80 13.27 -17.72 -9.57
CA ASN A 80 13.83 -18.66 -8.57
C ASN A 80 14.93 -19.56 -9.15
N ILE A 81 14.96 -19.78 -10.47
CA ILE A 81 16.01 -20.58 -11.14
C ILE A 81 17.31 -19.76 -11.27
N PHE A 82 17.22 -18.44 -11.39
CA PHE A 82 18.36 -17.55 -11.63
C PHE A 82 18.82 -16.78 -10.37
N GLY A 83 18.02 -16.77 -9.30
CA GLY A 83 18.28 -16.01 -8.07
C GLY A 83 18.03 -14.50 -8.22
N GLY A 84 17.76 -13.81 -7.10
CA GLY A 84 17.53 -12.36 -7.06
C GLY A 84 16.44 -11.91 -6.07
N HIS A 85 16.22 -10.60 -5.98
CA HIS A 85 15.12 -10.03 -5.19
C HIS A 85 13.78 -10.30 -5.87
N VAL A 86 12.75 -10.62 -5.09
CA VAL A 86 11.39 -10.79 -5.64
C VAL A 86 10.72 -9.43 -5.78
N THR A 87 11.09 -8.69 -6.82
CA THR A 87 10.64 -7.30 -7.09
C THR A 87 9.11 -7.15 -7.08
N ALA A 88 8.38 -8.23 -7.39
CA ALA A 88 6.92 -8.26 -7.34
C ALA A 88 6.36 -8.08 -5.91
N TYR A 89 7.04 -8.61 -4.89
CA TYR A 89 6.64 -8.43 -3.49
C TYR A 89 7.01 -7.04 -2.98
N GLU A 90 8.17 -6.53 -3.38
CA GLU A 90 8.63 -5.19 -3.01
C GLU A 90 7.64 -4.13 -3.52
N SER A 91 7.26 -4.18 -4.81
CA SER A 91 6.31 -3.22 -5.38
C SER A 91 4.91 -3.34 -4.77
N LEU A 92 4.53 -4.53 -4.31
CA LEU A 92 3.26 -4.72 -3.62
C LEU A 92 3.27 -4.07 -2.23
N ILE A 93 4.27 -4.40 -1.40
CA ILE A 93 4.38 -3.88 -0.04
C ILE A 93 4.55 -2.35 -0.05
N ASP A 94 5.37 -1.81 -0.96
CA ASP A 94 5.57 -0.37 -1.12
C ASP A 94 4.24 0.36 -1.42
N ARG A 95 3.48 -0.10 -2.42
CA ARG A 95 2.17 0.48 -2.74
C ARG A 95 1.19 0.34 -1.58
N ALA A 96 1.10 -0.84 -0.96
CA ALA A 96 0.16 -1.09 0.11
C ALA A 96 0.43 -0.18 1.32
N ARG A 97 1.69 0.00 1.70
CA ARG A 97 2.08 0.92 2.78
C ARG A 97 1.73 2.37 2.48
N ARG A 98 2.07 2.85 1.29
CA ARG A 98 1.76 4.24 0.87
C ARG A 98 0.26 4.47 0.85
N GLU A 99 -0.50 3.54 0.26
CA GLU A 99 -1.95 3.63 0.16
C GLU A 99 -2.63 3.63 1.54
N ALA A 100 -2.21 2.76 2.46
CA ALA A 100 -2.74 2.73 3.83
C ALA A 100 -2.51 4.06 4.57
N ILE A 101 -1.29 4.63 4.44
CA ILE A 101 -0.96 5.94 5.03
C ILE A 101 -1.80 7.05 4.40
N LEU A 102 -1.98 7.04 3.08
CA LEU A 102 -2.81 8.03 2.39
C LEU A 102 -4.26 7.99 2.89
N ARG A 103 -4.86 6.80 2.97
CA ARG A 103 -6.22 6.62 3.50
C ARG A 103 -6.35 7.10 4.95
N MET A 104 -5.34 6.81 5.79
CA MET A 104 -5.29 7.32 7.17
C MET A 104 -5.24 8.85 7.22
N LYS A 105 -4.44 9.49 6.35
CA LYS A 105 -4.39 10.96 6.23
C LYS A 105 -5.72 11.55 5.73
N GLU A 106 -6.34 10.88 4.77
CA GLU A 106 -7.62 11.29 4.16
C GLU A 106 -8.80 11.23 5.14
N GLN A 107 -8.72 10.45 6.22
CA GLN A 107 -9.76 10.41 7.24
C GLN A 107 -9.90 11.74 8.00
N LYS A 108 -8.79 12.47 8.19
CA LYS A 108 -8.75 13.80 8.84
C LYS A 108 -7.77 14.73 8.11
N PRO A 109 -8.12 15.21 6.91
CA PRO A 109 -7.21 16.00 6.08
C PRO A 109 -6.91 17.38 6.68
N PHE A 110 -7.76 17.86 7.58
CA PHE A 110 -7.63 19.14 8.28
C PHE A 110 -6.87 19.02 9.62
N ALA A 111 -6.31 17.85 9.94
CA ALA A 111 -5.51 17.69 11.15
C ALA A 111 -4.27 18.58 11.10
N LEU A 112 -3.83 19.04 12.27
CA LEU A 112 -2.58 19.78 12.42
C LEU A 112 -1.37 18.85 12.27
N GLN A 113 -1.50 17.63 12.80
CA GLN A 113 -0.52 16.55 12.66
C GLN A 113 -1.16 15.21 12.96
N ILE A 114 -0.58 14.12 12.45
CA ILE A 114 -0.87 12.76 12.90
C ILE A 114 0.39 12.21 13.58
N PHE A 115 0.31 11.83 14.84
CA PHE A 115 1.43 11.31 15.62
C PHE A 115 1.17 9.89 16.12
N ASN A 116 2.18 9.27 16.72
CA ASN A 116 2.16 7.88 17.18
C ASN A 116 1.75 6.90 16.06
N VAL A 117 2.20 7.15 14.84
CA VAL A 117 1.84 6.30 13.69
C VAL A 117 2.48 4.93 13.78
N ARG A 118 1.68 3.91 13.49
CA ARG A 118 2.06 2.49 13.40
C ARG A 118 1.51 1.92 12.11
N ILE A 119 2.24 0.94 11.58
CA ILE A 119 1.89 0.24 10.35
C ILE A 119 2.02 -1.24 10.63
N GLU A 120 0.94 -1.97 10.40
CA GLU A 120 0.88 -3.42 10.52
C GLU A 120 0.69 -4.04 9.13
N THR A 121 1.30 -5.18 8.90
CA THR A 121 1.28 -5.86 7.60
C THR A 121 1.01 -7.33 7.84
N THR A 122 -0.05 -7.83 7.21
CA THR A 122 -0.51 -9.22 7.34
C THR A 122 -0.56 -9.84 5.96
N SER A 123 0.08 -11.00 5.79
CA SER A 123 -0.07 -11.77 4.56
C SER A 123 -1.43 -12.47 4.53
N ILE A 124 -2.23 -12.20 3.51
CA ILE A 124 -3.48 -12.92 3.24
C ILE A 124 -3.16 -13.92 2.12
N SER A 125 -2.84 -15.16 2.50
CA SER A 125 -2.66 -16.27 1.55
C SER A 125 -3.64 -17.38 1.90
N LYS A 126 -4.67 -17.57 1.07
CA LYS A 126 -5.45 -18.82 1.10
C LYS A 126 -4.66 -19.87 0.31
N GLY A 127 -4.23 -20.92 1.00
CA GLY A 127 -3.28 -21.90 0.50
C GLY A 127 -3.68 -22.58 -0.81
N THR A 128 -2.72 -22.60 -1.74
CA THR A 128 -2.48 -23.69 -2.68
C THR A 128 -0.97 -23.96 -2.72
N GLY A 129 -0.51 -24.80 -1.78
CA GLY A 129 0.69 -25.63 -1.93
C GLY A 129 2.12 -25.04 -1.93
N SER A 130 2.36 -23.73 -2.03
CA SER A 130 3.72 -23.26 -2.35
C SER A 130 4.18 -21.96 -1.67
N GLY A 131 3.98 -21.76 -0.35
CA GLY A 131 4.60 -20.64 0.40
C GLY A 131 4.36 -19.22 -0.17
N ALA A 132 3.41 -19.08 -1.08
CA ALA A 132 3.25 -17.94 -1.97
C ALA A 132 2.29 -16.94 -1.33
N VAL A 133 2.78 -15.73 -1.07
CA VAL A 133 1.92 -14.64 -0.61
C VAL A 133 1.06 -14.19 -1.79
N GLY A 134 -0.23 -14.50 -1.76
CA GLY A 134 -1.18 -14.14 -2.83
C GLY A 134 -1.73 -12.71 -2.68
N SER A 135 -1.77 -12.20 -1.45
CA SER A 135 -2.19 -10.84 -1.13
C SER A 135 -1.62 -10.38 0.21
N VAL A 136 -1.57 -9.07 0.40
CA VAL A 136 -1.13 -8.44 1.65
C VAL A 136 -2.16 -7.41 2.08
N GLU A 137 -2.50 -7.43 3.36
CA GLU A 137 -3.20 -6.36 4.04
C GLU A 137 -2.20 -5.47 4.77
N VAL A 138 -2.37 -4.16 4.61
CA VAL A 138 -1.64 -3.17 5.40
C VAL A 138 -2.63 -2.26 6.11
N LEU A 139 -2.44 -2.12 7.42
CA LEU A 139 -3.17 -1.21 8.29
C LEU A 139 -2.23 -0.14 8.81
N ALA A 140 -2.52 1.12 8.54
CA ALA A 140 -1.86 2.27 9.15
C ALA A 140 -2.81 2.92 10.17
N TYR A 141 -2.32 3.30 11.34
CA TYR A 141 -3.10 4.00 12.35
C TYR A 141 -2.25 4.95 13.18
N GLY A 142 -2.88 5.95 13.78
CA GLY A 142 -2.23 6.96 14.61
C GLY A 142 -3.24 7.89 15.27
N THR A 143 -2.75 8.98 15.87
CA THR A 143 -3.60 9.97 16.54
C THR A 143 -3.53 11.29 15.80
N ALA A 144 -4.67 11.74 15.28
CA ALA A 144 -4.82 13.05 14.67
C ALA A 144 -5.01 14.12 15.75
N LEU A 145 -4.21 15.18 15.67
CA LEU A 145 -4.35 16.38 16.48
C LEU A 145 -5.19 17.41 15.72
N LEU A 146 -6.30 17.82 16.31
CA LEU A 146 -7.23 18.79 15.76
C LEU A 146 -7.21 20.06 16.61
N LYS A 147 -7.36 21.22 15.97
CA LYS A 147 -7.63 22.46 16.68
C LYS A 147 -9.03 22.35 17.30
N ALA A 148 -9.18 22.61 18.59
CA ALA A 148 -10.52 22.74 19.16
C ALA A 148 -11.14 24.05 18.65
N GLY A 149 -12.43 23.98 18.29
CA GLY A 149 -13.24 25.16 17.98
C GLY A 149 -13.51 26.00 19.22
#